data_AF-B3MS01-F1
#
_entry.id   AF-B3MS01-F1
#
_cell.length_a   1.000
_cell.length_b   1.000
_cell.length_c   1.000
_cell.angle_alpha   90.00
_cell.angle_beta   90.00
_cell.angle_gamma   90.00
#
_symmetry.space_group_name_H-M   'P 1'
#
loop_
_entity.id
_entity.type
_entity.pdbx_description
1 polymer ?
#
loop_
_entity_poly.entity_id
_entity_poly.type
_entity_poly.pdbx_seq_one_letter_code
_entity_poly.pdbx_strand_id
1 'polypeptide(L)'
;MEHWNPETSGMPLSHMVRPQGFGLEQLRRTLGHSAIREQCYFIYGTNNVLEIIVGFEQLLSQEEIEFGAEQLAAVHVAGIMVYLLHHEDLAGTQVKRTLFLQRCFDYLACTEATHVHQLCVEILTLLDAHDSSVMLNMILCCRMASPLSTMARVVGTCLLWALLDRLTDLGLDSHHMRPYATLLLVVAVVNPGVYLESYLHALHLVVRLISSLLVLGPLGGQPQKLCHEAGIPEEVMQLTKDDSAIIFRWLMAIVEELRPQMVMGNDLGHLEERLVLLEAVCELMQLLHGHMIKFYQEAKNLPAAPKDGGSNKNVEKWR
;
A
#
# COMPACT_ATOMS: atom_id res chain seq x y z
N MET A 1 53.35 12.87 4.48
CA MET A 1 53.19 11.55 3.85
C MET A 1 52.70 10.63 4.95
N GLU A 2 51.47 10.15 5.00
CA GLU A 2 50.36 10.16 4.05
C GLU A 2 49.07 10.42 4.85
N HIS A 3 48.20 11.27 4.30
CA HIS A 3 46.90 11.57 4.86
C HIS A 3 45.99 10.37 4.61
N TRP A 4 45.53 9.74 5.69
CA TRP A 4 44.42 8.81 5.66
C TRP A 4 43.14 9.60 5.35
N ASN A 5 42.51 9.30 4.22
CA ASN A 5 41.28 9.95 3.77
C ASN A 5 40.08 9.07 4.15
N PRO A 6 39.17 9.51 5.05
CA PRO A 6 37.98 8.74 5.41
C PRO A 6 36.81 9.17 4.51
N GLU A 7 36.92 8.91 3.20
CA GLU A 7 35.82 9.12 2.26
C GLU A 7 35.61 7.87 1.41
N THR A 8 35.24 6.76 2.05
CA THR A 8 34.51 5.66 1.39
C THR A 8 33.85 4.81 2.46
N SER A 9 32.56 4.52 2.26
CA SER A 9 31.66 3.69 3.07
C SER A 9 31.03 4.37 4.29
N GLY A 10 30.03 5.20 4.02
CA GLY A 10 29.09 5.72 5.01
C GLY A 10 27.79 6.14 4.32
N MET A 11 27.17 5.24 3.56
CA MET A 11 25.74 5.42 3.23
C MET A 11 24.99 5.41 4.57
N PRO A 12 24.20 6.44 4.91
CA PRO A 12 23.51 6.43 6.19
C PRO A 12 22.45 5.33 6.17
N LEU A 13 22.64 4.27 6.96
CA LEU A 13 21.64 3.22 7.23
C LEU A 13 20.36 3.76 7.92
N SER A 14 20.27 5.08 8.13
CA SER A 14 19.14 5.83 8.71
C SER A 14 17.89 5.89 7.82
N HIS A 15 17.91 5.33 6.60
CA HIS A 15 16.87 5.55 5.60
C HIS A 15 15.70 4.55 5.60
N MET A 16 15.78 3.44 6.37
CA MET A 16 14.76 2.37 6.33
C MET A 16 13.41 2.69 7.02
N VAL A 17 13.36 3.70 7.90
CA VAL A 17 12.45 3.62 9.07
C VAL A 17 11.32 4.63 9.11
N ARG A 18 11.34 5.70 8.32
CA ARG A 18 10.26 6.72 8.38
C ARG A 18 9.84 7.15 6.98
N PRO A 19 8.56 7.54 6.78
CA PRO A 19 8.18 8.29 5.59
C PRO A 19 9.16 9.46 5.46
N GLN A 20 10.01 9.39 4.44
CA GLN A 20 10.93 10.49 4.14
C GLN A 20 10.15 11.66 3.52
N GLY A 21 8.89 11.40 3.15
CA GLY A 21 8.08 12.35 2.43
C GLY A 21 8.71 12.64 1.08
N PHE A 22 8.20 13.68 0.43
CA PHE A 22 8.83 14.22 -0.76
C PHE A 22 9.44 15.58 -0.45
N GLY A 23 10.58 15.88 -1.07
CA GLY A 23 11.13 17.22 -1.08
C GLY A 23 10.39 18.10 -2.09
N LEU A 24 10.36 19.42 -1.85
CA LEU A 24 9.74 20.37 -2.78
C LEU A 24 10.40 20.37 -4.16
N GLU A 25 11.72 20.22 -4.22
CA GLU A 25 12.44 20.07 -5.48
C GLU A 25 12.09 18.78 -6.23
N GLN A 26 11.76 17.72 -5.50
CA GLN A 26 11.29 16.48 -6.11
C GLN A 26 9.89 16.68 -6.71
N LEU A 27 8.98 17.33 -5.98
CA LEU A 27 7.65 17.72 -6.50
C LEU A 27 7.78 18.54 -7.79
N ARG A 28 8.62 19.58 -7.77
CA ARG A 28 8.89 20.45 -8.93
C ARG A 28 9.41 19.65 -10.11
N ARG A 29 10.39 18.76 -9.89
CA ARG A 29 10.94 17.92 -10.97
C ARG A 29 9.91 16.94 -11.51
N THR A 30 9.19 16.23 -10.64
CA THR A 30 8.18 15.25 -11.08
C THR A 30 7.09 15.91 -11.90
N LEU A 31 6.55 17.04 -11.44
CA LEU A 31 5.49 17.75 -12.18
C LEU A 31 6.02 18.47 -13.42
N GLY A 32 7.27 18.92 -13.42
CA GLY A 32 7.93 19.47 -14.62
C GLY A 32 8.05 18.48 -15.78
N HIS A 33 8.05 17.18 -15.50
CA HIS A 33 8.04 16.10 -16.51
C HIS A 33 6.64 15.53 -16.79
N SER A 34 5.59 16.10 -16.19
CA SER A 34 4.23 15.59 -16.32
C SER A 34 3.46 16.25 -17.48
N ALA A 35 2.32 15.65 -17.85
CA ALA A 35 1.41 16.19 -18.86
C ALA A 35 0.76 17.54 -18.47
N ILE A 36 0.75 17.90 -17.18
CA ILE A 36 0.16 19.15 -16.66
C ILE A 36 1.19 20.23 -16.32
N ARG A 37 2.43 20.10 -16.83
CA ARG A 37 3.54 20.98 -16.45
C ARG A 37 3.26 22.47 -16.74
N GLU A 38 2.58 22.78 -17.84
CA GLU A 38 2.33 24.15 -18.26
C GLU A 38 1.28 24.84 -17.37
N GLN A 39 0.38 24.06 -16.77
CA GLN A 39 -0.61 24.52 -15.81
C GLN A 39 0.00 24.68 -14.40
N CYS A 40 1.10 23.97 -14.11
CA CYS A 40 1.70 23.91 -12.78
C CYS A 40 2.79 24.95 -12.50
N TYR A 41 2.98 25.99 -13.32
CA TYR A 41 4.09 26.96 -13.11
C TYR A 41 4.09 27.62 -11.72
N PHE A 42 2.93 27.75 -11.07
CA PHE A 42 2.82 28.34 -9.73
C PHE A 42 3.67 27.62 -8.67
N ILE A 43 3.98 26.33 -8.82
CA ILE A 43 4.79 25.56 -7.85
C ILE A 43 6.24 26.07 -7.75
N TYR A 44 6.71 26.82 -8.76
CA TYR A 44 8.04 27.46 -8.75
C TYR A 44 8.03 28.85 -8.12
N GLY A 45 6.85 29.46 -7.96
CA GLY A 45 6.69 30.81 -7.41
C GLY A 45 6.65 30.88 -5.88
N THR A 46 6.52 29.75 -5.20
CA THR A 46 6.35 29.70 -3.74
C THR A 46 6.96 28.45 -3.12
N ASN A 47 7.34 28.55 -1.84
CA ASN A 47 7.71 27.41 -0.99
C ASN A 47 6.62 27.06 0.02
N ASN A 48 5.51 27.82 0.05
CA ASN A 48 4.41 27.62 0.98
C ASN A 48 3.48 26.53 0.46
N VAL A 49 3.38 25.41 1.20
CA VAL A 49 2.52 24.28 0.83
C VAL A 49 1.04 24.67 0.69
N LEU A 50 0.57 25.65 1.46
CA LEU A 50 -0.82 26.09 1.37
C LEU A 50 -1.10 26.87 0.08
N GLU A 51 -0.15 27.66 -0.38
CA GLU A 51 -0.25 28.37 -1.67
C GLU A 51 -0.16 27.37 -2.84
N ILE A 52 0.68 26.34 -2.72
CA ILE A 52 0.73 25.24 -3.68
C ILE A 52 -0.63 24.51 -3.76
N ILE A 53 -1.23 24.18 -2.62
CA ILE A 53 -2.57 23.56 -2.58
C ILE A 53 -3.60 24.47 -3.26
N VAL A 54 -3.61 25.77 -2.93
CA VAL A 54 -4.55 26.74 -3.54
C VAL A 54 -4.37 26.81 -5.05
N GLY A 55 -3.14 26.79 -5.56
CA GLY A 55 -2.87 26.76 -7.00
C GLY A 55 -3.47 25.53 -7.67
N PHE A 56 -3.27 24.34 -7.12
CA PHE A 56 -3.90 23.13 -7.65
C PHE A 56 -5.43 23.16 -7.52
N GLU A 57 -5.96 23.63 -6.39
CA GLU A 57 -7.41 23.74 -6.20
C GLU A 57 -8.05 24.67 -7.23
N GLN A 58 -7.37 25.72 -7.67
CA GLN A 58 -7.82 26.59 -8.76
C GLN A 58 -7.89 25.82 -10.08
N LEU A 59 -6.80 25.13 -10.45
CA LEU A 59 -6.77 24.28 -11.67
C LEU A 59 -7.91 23.27 -11.69
N LEU A 60 -8.13 22.55 -10.58
CA LEU A 60 -9.18 21.53 -10.46
C LEU A 60 -10.59 22.13 -10.39
N SER A 61 -10.75 23.38 -9.95
CA SER A 61 -12.05 24.05 -9.89
C SER A 61 -12.45 24.66 -11.23
N GLN A 62 -11.47 25.01 -12.06
CA GLN A 62 -11.66 25.57 -13.39
C GLN A 62 -11.73 24.49 -14.47
N GLU A 63 -11.57 23.21 -14.09
CA GLU A 63 -11.55 22.06 -15.01
C GLU A 63 -10.51 22.23 -16.14
N GLU A 64 -9.38 22.86 -15.85
CA GLU A 64 -8.31 23.12 -16.83
C GLU A 64 -7.53 21.87 -17.24
N ILE A 65 -7.74 20.76 -16.52
CA ILE A 65 -7.08 19.49 -16.76
C ILE A 65 -8.06 18.56 -17.47
N GLU A 66 -7.76 18.28 -18.74
CA GLU A 66 -8.55 17.39 -19.58
C GLU A 66 -8.54 15.94 -19.07
N PHE A 67 -9.56 15.17 -19.47
CA PHE A 67 -9.63 13.75 -19.19
C PHE A 67 -8.57 12.99 -20.01
N GLY A 68 -7.71 12.25 -19.32
CA GLY A 68 -6.68 11.39 -19.92
C GLY A 68 -5.82 10.74 -18.85
N ALA A 69 -5.31 9.54 -19.12
CA ALA A 69 -4.54 8.78 -18.13
C ALA A 69 -3.28 9.54 -17.65
N GLU A 70 -2.56 10.19 -18.57
CA GLU A 70 -1.35 10.97 -18.27
C GLU A 70 -1.66 12.20 -17.39
N GLN A 71 -2.71 12.94 -17.76
CA GLN A 71 -3.16 14.14 -17.04
C GLN A 71 -3.66 13.78 -15.64
N LEU A 72 -4.51 12.75 -15.53
CA LEU A 72 -5.04 12.29 -14.25
C LEU A 72 -3.96 11.69 -13.37
N ALA A 73 -3.01 10.95 -13.94
CA ALA A 73 -1.85 10.46 -13.20
C ALA A 73 -1.08 11.61 -12.56
N ALA A 74 -0.85 12.69 -13.29
CA ALA A 74 -0.16 13.86 -12.76
C ALA A 74 -0.93 14.54 -11.62
N VAL A 75 -2.27 14.60 -11.70
CA VAL A 75 -3.13 15.09 -10.59
C VAL A 75 -3.01 14.19 -9.36
N HIS A 76 -3.07 12.86 -9.54
CA HIS A 76 -2.93 11.90 -8.44
C HIS A 76 -1.55 11.99 -7.79
N VAL A 77 -0.50 12.09 -8.61
CA VAL A 77 0.88 12.28 -8.16
C VAL A 77 1.06 13.59 -7.42
N ALA A 78 0.47 14.70 -7.89
CA ALA A 78 0.47 15.97 -7.17
C ALA A 78 -0.18 15.82 -5.78
N GLY A 79 -1.36 15.19 -5.71
CA GLY A 79 -2.02 14.88 -4.45
C GLY A 79 -1.14 14.07 -3.49
N ILE A 80 -0.59 12.96 -3.96
CA ILE A 80 0.30 12.07 -3.19
C ILE A 80 1.52 12.84 -2.67
N MET A 81 2.20 13.58 -3.56
CA MET A 81 3.43 14.28 -3.22
C MET A 81 3.18 15.45 -2.27
N VAL A 82 2.11 16.22 -2.46
CA VAL A 82 1.73 17.31 -1.55
C VAL A 82 1.30 16.77 -0.19
N TYR A 83 0.56 15.66 -0.15
CA TYR A 83 0.16 15.00 1.10
C TYR A 83 1.34 14.48 1.92
N LEU A 84 2.45 14.11 1.26
CA LEU A 84 3.67 13.63 1.91
C LEU A 84 4.83 14.64 1.87
N LEU A 85 4.64 15.84 1.34
CA LEU A 85 5.63 16.91 1.31
C LEU A 85 6.18 17.26 2.71
N HIS A 86 7.51 17.23 2.85
CA HIS A 86 8.17 17.62 4.08
C HIS A 86 8.19 19.15 4.25
N HIS A 87 7.77 19.64 5.40
CA HIS A 87 7.84 21.07 5.78
C HIS A 87 7.70 21.24 7.31
N GLU A 88 7.91 22.45 7.81
CA GLU A 88 8.02 22.75 9.25
C GLU A 88 6.71 22.52 10.04
N ASP A 89 5.54 22.81 9.47
CA ASP A 89 4.24 22.72 10.14
C ASP A 89 3.32 21.61 9.57
N LEU A 90 3.76 20.36 9.70
CA LEU A 90 2.99 19.20 9.25
C LEU A 90 1.60 19.12 9.90
N ALA A 91 1.49 19.46 11.18
CA ALA A 91 0.25 19.34 11.94
C ALA A 91 -0.79 20.39 11.53
N GLY A 92 -0.38 21.65 11.36
CA GLY A 92 -1.27 22.74 10.98
C GLY A 92 -1.83 22.63 9.56
N THR A 93 -1.14 21.91 8.68
CA THR A 93 -1.56 21.75 7.26
C THR A 93 -2.25 20.42 6.95
N GLN A 94 -2.24 19.46 7.89
CA GLN A 94 -2.69 18.09 7.67
C GLN A 94 -4.13 17.99 7.11
N VAL A 95 -5.05 18.79 7.65
CA VAL A 95 -6.46 18.76 7.20
C VAL A 95 -6.57 19.22 5.75
N LYS A 96 -5.95 20.35 5.39
CA LYS A 96 -5.99 20.87 4.02
C LYS A 96 -5.34 19.90 3.03
N ARG A 97 -4.23 19.28 3.41
CA ARG A 97 -3.56 18.26 2.59
C ARG A 97 -4.41 17.02 2.38
N THR A 98 -5.14 16.58 3.41
CA THR A 98 -6.05 15.44 3.32
C THR A 98 -7.23 15.73 2.39
N LEU A 99 -7.82 16.92 2.50
CA LEU A 99 -8.89 17.36 1.60
C LEU A 99 -8.40 17.50 0.15
N PHE A 100 -7.20 18.06 -0.04
CA PHE A 100 -6.57 18.15 -1.34
C PHE A 100 -6.30 16.78 -1.96
N LEU A 101 -5.75 15.84 -1.19
CA LEU A 101 -5.52 14.47 -1.61
C LEU A 101 -6.82 13.80 -2.07
N GLN A 102 -7.88 13.90 -1.26
CA GLN A 102 -9.19 13.37 -1.62
C GLN A 102 -9.68 13.96 -2.94
N ARG A 103 -9.60 15.29 -3.08
CA ARG A 103 -10.03 15.99 -4.29
C ARG A 103 -9.26 15.53 -5.54
N CYS A 104 -7.96 15.24 -5.42
CA CYS A 104 -7.17 14.73 -6.54
C CYS A 104 -7.64 13.35 -7.01
N PHE A 105 -8.00 12.46 -6.08
CA PHE A 105 -8.54 11.13 -6.43
C PHE A 105 -9.97 11.19 -6.95
N ASP A 106 -10.76 12.17 -6.51
CA ASP A 106 -12.15 12.35 -6.95
C ASP A 106 -12.27 13.11 -8.28
N TYR A 107 -11.20 13.79 -8.71
CA TYR A 107 -11.19 14.56 -9.95
C TYR A 107 -11.30 13.64 -11.17
N LEU A 108 -12.42 13.76 -11.90
CA LEU A 108 -12.74 12.97 -13.09
C LEU A 108 -12.56 11.45 -12.86
N ALA A 109 -12.89 10.98 -11.66
CA ALA A 109 -12.69 9.59 -11.25
C ALA A 109 -13.39 8.59 -12.19
N CYS A 110 -12.61 7.62 -12.69
CA CYS A 110 -13.10 6.50 -13.49
C CYS A 110 -12.56 5.18 -12.92
N THR A 111 -13.45 4.29 -12.49
CA THR A 111 -13.11 3.02 -11.85
C THR A 111 -13.07 1.84 -12.82
N GLU A 112 -13.27 2.07 -14.12
CA GLU A 112 -13.18 1.02 -15.13
C GLU A 112 -11.77 0.44 -15.20
N ALA A 113 -11.68 -0.90 -15.25
CA ALA A 113 -10.41 -1.62 -15.10
C ALA A 113 -9.33 -1.20 -16.12
N THR A 114 -9.70 -0.92 -17.37
CA THR A 114 -8.78 -0.46 -18.42
C THR A 114 -8.21 0.92 -18.11
N HIS A 115 -9.05 1.84 -17.64
CA HIS A 115 -8.65 3.19 -17.25
C HIS A 115 -7.76 3.17 -16.00
N VAL A 116 -8.14 2.38 -14.98
CA VAL A 116 -7.34 2.21 -13.76
C VAL A 116 -5.97 1.62 -14.08
N HIS A 117 -5.90 0.64 -15.00
CA HIS A 117 -4.64 0.04 -15.41
C HIS A 117 -3.68 1.09 -16.01
N GLN A 118 -4.15 1.84 -17.01
CA GLN A 118 -3.37 2.90 -17.67
C GLN A 118 -2.94 3.97 -16.66
N LEU A 119 -3.87 4.42 -15.80
CA LEU A 119 -3.59 5.39 -14.75
C LEU A 119 -2.48 4.89 -13.81
N CYS A 120 -2.51 3.62 -13.40
CA CYS A 120 -1.46 3.04 -12.56
C CYS A 120 -0.10 2.98 -13.27
N VAL A 121 -0.07 2.66 -14.57
CA VAL A 121 1.17 2.67 -15.37
C VAL A 121 1.78 4.07 -15.36
N GLU A 122 0.98 5.11 -15.61
CA GLU A 122 1.45 6.49 -15.66
C GLU A 122 1.90 7.01 -14.29
N ILE A 123 1.16 6.70 -13.21
CA ILE A 123 1.55 7.06 -11.84
C ILE A 123 2.91 6.44 -11.48
N LEU A 124 3.10 5.15 -11.77
CA LEU A 124 4.35 4.43 -11.49
C LEU A 124 5.52 4.87 -12.38
N THR A 125 5.24 5.53 -13.50
CA THR A 125 6.26 6.09 -14.39
C THR A 125 6.69 7.47 -13.90
N LEU A 126 5.74 8.30 -13.43
CA LEU A 126 6.02 9.63 -12.88
C LEU A 126 6.70 9.59 -11.51
N LEU A 127 6.25 8.70 -10.63
CA LEU A 127 6.90 8.41 -9.36
C LEU A 127 7.88 7.28 -9.63
N ASP A 128 9.19 7.56 -9.69
CA ASP A 128 10.25 6.57 -9.93
C ASP A 128 10.21 5.43 -8.90
N ALA A 129 9.32 4.47 -9.15
CA ALA A 129 8.96 3.42 -8.21
C ALA A 129 9.97 2.26 -8.25
N HIS A 130 11.18 2.49 -8.79
CA HIS A 130 12.36 1.66 -8.54
C HIS A 130 13.07 2.11 -7.25
N ASP A 131 12.89 3.37 -6.85
CA ASP A 131 13.41 3.88 -5.59
C ASP A 131 12.57 3.35 -4.42
N SER A 132 13.25 2.66 -3.50
CA SER A 132 12.61 2.03 -2.34
C SER A 132 11.96 3.02 -1.36
N SER A 133 12.43 4.26 -1.30
CA SER A 133 11.85 5.34 -0.49
C SER A 133 10.57 5.86 -1.14
N VAL A 134 10.55 5.97 -2.48
CA VAL A 134 9.34 6.28 -3.24
C VAL A 134 8.30 5.17 -3.06
N MET A 135 8.69 3.89 -3.12
CA MET A 135 7.78 2.78 -2.83
C MET A 135 7.17 2.88 -1.42
N LEU A 136 7.99 3.15 -0.39
CA LEU A 136 7.50 3.31 0.98
C LEU A 136 6.50 4.47 1.10
N ASN A 137 6.80 5.62 0.49
CA ASN A 137 5.89 6.76 0.43
C ASN A 137 4.57 6.39 -0.26
N MET A 138 4.62 5.65 -1.37
CA MET A 138 3.41 5.18 -2.06
C MET A 138 2.60 4.22 -1.18
N ILE A 139 3.23 3.27 -0.49
CA ILE A 139 2.55 2.34 0.42
C ILE A 139 1.79 3.10 1.51
N LEU A 140 2.45 4.07 2.14
CA LEU A 140 1.87 4.89 3.20
C LEU A 140 0.74 5.75 2.67
N CYS A 141 0.94 6.42 1.53
CA CYS A 141 -0.09 7.28 0.96
C CYS A 141 -1.32 6.48 0.52
N CYS A 142 -1.17 5.31 -0.11
CA CYS A 142 -2.30 4.46 -0.52
C CYS A 142 -3.14 4.06 0.70
N ARG A 143 -2.48 3.71 1.82
CA ARG A 143 -3.17 3.40 3.07
C ARG A 143 -3.96 4.59 3.61
N MET A 144 -3.37 5.78 3.61
CA MET A 144 -4.02 7.00 4.09
C MET A 144 -5.11 7.54 3.16
N ALA A 145 -4.97 7.35 1.85
CA ALA A 145 -5.91 7.81 0.83
C ALA A 145 -7.14 6.91 0.72
N SER A 146 -6.98 5.60 0.93
CA SER A 146 -8.05 4.62 0.77
C SER A 146 -9.38 4.89 1.51
N PRO A 147 -9.43 5.45 2.73
CA PRO A 147 -10.70 5.80 3.36
C PRO A 147 -11.32 7.09 2.82
N LEU A 148 -10.58 7.88 2.03
CA LEU A 148 -11.03 9.21 1.55
C LEU A 148 -12.00 9.09 0.38
N SER A 149 -11.78 8.14 -0.53
CA SER A 149 -12.71 7.87 -1.63
C SER A 149 -12.57 6.48 -2.24
N THR A 150 -13.62 6.06 -2.95
CA THR A 150 -13.66 4.78 -3.68
C THR A 150 -12.55 4.70 -4.72
N MET A 151 -12.32 5.79 -5.46
CA MET A 151 -11.25 5.85 -6.46
C MET A 151 -9.87 5.73 -5.82
N ALA A 152 -9.62 6.43 -4.71
CA ALA A 152 -8.39 6.30 -3.95
C ALA A 152 -8.13 4.87 -3.48
N ARG A 153 -9.20 4.16 -3.07
CA ARG A 153 -9.11 2.76 -2.67
C ARG A 153 -8.83 1.82 -3.83
N VAL A 154 -9.49 1.99 -4.98
CA VAL A 154 -9.27 1.18 -6.19
C VAL A 154 -7.86 1.38 -6.74
N VAL A 155 -7.47 2.63 -7.01
CA VAL A 155 -6.14 2.97 -7.54
C VAL A 155 -5.07 2.57 -6.54
N GLY A 156 -5.25 2.87 -5.25
CA GLY A 156 -4.33 2.48 -4.20
C GLY A 156 -4.11 0.97 -4.15
N THR A 157 -5.17 0.17 -4.25
CA THR A 157 -5.04 -1.30 -4.26
C THR A 157 -4.29 -1.79 -5.50
N CYS A 158 -4.57 -1.24 -6.68
CA CYS A 158 -3.90 -1.61 -7.92
C CYS A 158 -2.40 -1.24 -7.90
N LEU A 159 -2.06 -0.05 -7.38
CA LEU A 159 -0.68 0.39 -7.19
C LEU A 159 0.08 -0.51 -6.22
N LEU A 160 -0.53 -0.88 -5.09
CA LEU A 160 0.10 -1.79 -4.12
C LEU A 160 0.35 -3.18 -4.72
N TRP A 161 -0.56 -3.71 -5.54
CA TRP A 161 -0.33 -4.96 -6.26
C TRP A 161 0.82 -4.86 -7.27
N ALA A 162 0.91 -3.75 -7.99
CA ALA A 162 2.00 -3.51 -8.94
C ALA A 162 3.37 -3.41 -8.24
N LEU A 163 3.43 -2.71 -7.09
CA LEU A 163 4.63 -2.63 -6.28
C LEU A 163 5.03 -4.01 -5.71
N LEU A 164 4.05 -4.82 -5.32
CA LEU A 164 4.29 -6.16 -4.81
C LEU A 164 4.82 -7.11 -5.90
N ASP A 165 4.24 -7.07 -7.10
CA ASP A 165 4.73 -7.83 -8.26
C ASP A 165 6.21 -7.54 -8.53
N ARG A 166 6.59 -6.27 -8.54
CA ARG A 166 7.99 -5.84 -8.72
C ARG A 166 8.96 -6.42 -7.71
N LEU A 167 8.53 -6.65 -6.47
CA LEU A 167 9.38 -7.21 -5.41
C LEU A 167 9.38 -8.74 -5.38
N THR A 168 8.50 -9.40 -6.14
CA THR A 168 8.25 -10.84 -5.98
C THR A 168 8.20 -11.64 -7.29
N ASP A 169 8.42 -10.99 -8.43
CA ASP A 169 8.40 -11.58 -9.78
C ASP A 169 7.17 -12.43 -10.09
N LEU A 170 5.99 -11.98 -9.66
CA LEU A 170 4.78 -12.77 -9.85
C LEU A 170 4.32 -12.82 -11.31
N GLY A 171 4.90 -11.99 -12.19
CA GLY A 171 4.55 -11.90 -13.60
C GLY A 171 3.14 -11.32 -13.78
N LEU A 172 2.79 -10.32 -12.99
CA LEU A 172 1.45 -9.72 -13.04
C LEU A 172 1.33 -8.74 -14.22
N ASP A 173 0.96 -9.25 -15.39
CA ASP A 173 0.90 -8.51 -16.66
C ASP A 173 -0.02 -7.26 -16.69
N SER A 174 -0.85 -7.03 -15.67
CA SER A 174 -1.77 -5.88 -15.62
C SER A 174 -2.06 -5.40 -14.20
N HIS A 175 -2.20 -4.07 -14.07
CA HIS A 175 -2.52 -3.37 -12.83
C HIS A 175 -4.04 -3.34 -12.61
N HIS A 176 -4.58 -4.37 -11.95
CA HIS A 176 -6.01 -4.50 -11.66
C HIS A 176 -6.26 -5.07 -10.26
N MET A 177 -7.52 -5.06 -9.84
CA MET A 177 -7.98 -5.63 -8.57
C MET A 177 -7.90 -7.15 -8.55
N ARG A 178 -7.13 -7.72 -7.64
CA ARG A 178 -6.84 -9.16 -7.60
C ARG A 178 -7.45 -9.86 -6.39
N PRO A 179 -7.81 -11.16 -6.51
CA PRO A 179 -8.23 -11.96 -5.37
C PRO A 179 -7.15 -11.97 -4.29
N TYR A 180 -7.53 -11.75 -3.04
CA TYR A 180 -6.59 -11.72 -1.91
C TYR A 180 -5.92 -13.06 -1.63
N ALA A 181 -6.50 -14.17 -2.08
CA ALA A 181 -5.84 -15.49 -2.08
C ALA A 181 -4.52 -15.49 -2.88
N THR A 182 -4.33 -14.58 -3.83
CA THR A 182 -3.07 -14.39 -4.57
C THR A 182 -1.89 -14.06 -3.64
N LEU A 183 -2.16 -13.48 -2.45
CA LEU A 183 -1.13 -13.24 -1.44
C LEU A 183 -0.44 -14.51 -0.95
N LEU A 184 -1.07 -15.68 -1.11
CA LEU A 184 -0.42 -16.94 -0.77
C LEU A 184 0.75 -17.28 -1.70
N LEU A 185 0.63 -16.91 -2.99
CA LEU A 185 1.72 -17.07 -3.94
C LEU A 185 2.88 -16.17 -3.55
N VAL A 186 2.60 -14.89 -3.27
CA VAL A 186 3.58 -13.92 -2.74
C VAL A 186 4.34 -14.53 -1.57
N VAL A 187 3.62 -14.94 -0.52
CA VAL A 187 4.23 -15.53 0.69
C VAL A 187 5.09 -16.75 0.39
N ALA A 188 4.73 -17.54 -0.62
CA ALA A 188 5.48 -18.73 -1.02
C ALA A 188 6.74 -18.42 -1.87
N VAL A 189 6.74 -17.34 -2.66
CA VAL A 189 7.83 -17.02 -3.60
C VAL A 189 8.71 -15.85 -3.19
N VAL A 190 8.33 -15.10 -2.15
CA VAL A 190 9.08 -13.92 -1.66
C VAL A 190 10.54 -14.31 -1.42
N ASN A 191 11.42 -13.76 -2.27
CA ASN A 191 12.86 -13.79 -2.11
C ASN A 191 13.38 -12.33 -2.12
N PRO A 192 13.32 -11.64 -0.97
CA PRO A 192 13.55 -10.21 -0.87
C PRO A 192 14.95 -9.76 -1.32
N GLY A 193 15.94 -10.65 -1.29
CA GLY A 193 17.33 -10.33 -1.65
C GLY A 193 17.61 -10.17 -3.14
N VAL A 194 16.61 -10.40 -4.01
CA VAL A 194 16.78 -10.31 -5.48
C VAL A 194 16.69 -8.86 -5.99
N TYR A 195 15.89 -8.02 -5.33
CA TYR A 195 15.50 -6.71 -5.86
C TYR A 195 16.16 -5.52 -5.17
N LEU A 196 16.65 -5.71 -3.95
CA LEU A 196 17.28 -4.65 -3.16
C LEU A 196 18.54 -5.18 -2.49
N GLU A 197 19.47 -4.27 -2.23
CA GLU A 197 20.76 -4.59 -1.60
C GLU A 197 20.61 -5.10 -0.16
N SER A 198 19.50 -4.76 0.51
CA SER A 198 19.18 -5.21 1.87
C SER A 198 17.95 -6.11 1.90
N TYR A 199 18.16 -7.37 2.31
CA TYR A 199 17.07 -8.33 2.55
C TYR A 199 16.06 -7.81 3.57
N LEU A 200 16.52 -7.21 4.67
CA LEU A 200 15.63 -6.68 5.73
C LEU A 200 14.76 -5.54 5.20
N HIS A 201 15.32 -4.69 4.34
CA HIS A 201 14.57 -3.60 3.71
C HIS A 201 13.50 -4.11 2.76
N ALA A 202 13.87 -5.02 1.86
CA ALA A 202 12.92 -5.63 0.94
C ALA A 202 11.80 -6.37 1.68
N LEU A 203 12.16 -7.13 2.73
CA LEU A 203 11.17 -7.84 3.53
C LEU A 203 10.24 -6.86 4.27
N HIS A 204 10.76 -5.74 4.77
CA HIS A 204 9.95 -4.68 5.38
C HIS A 204 8.94 -4.09 4.38
N LEU A 205 9.36 -3.79 3.15
CA LEU A 205 8.45 -3.31 2.11
C LEU A 205 7.37 -4.35 1.76
N VAL A 206 7.75 -5.62 1.61
CA VAL A 206 6.78 -6.71 1.34
C VAL A 206 5.75 -6.83 2.46
N VAL A 207 6.19 -6.85 3.73
CA VAL A 207 5.26 -6.91 4.88
C VAL A 207 4.32 -5.71 4.90
N ARG A 208 4.83 -4.50 4.64
CA ARG A 208 4.02 -3.27 4.58
C ARG A 208 3.04 -3.29 3.40
N LEU A 209 3.43 -3.81 2.24
CA LEU A 209 2.56 -3.98 1.07
C LEU A 209 1.43 -4.95 1.36
N ILE A 210 1.73 -6.15 1.88
CA ILE A 210 0.72 -7.14 2.27
C ILE A 210 -0.23 -6.55 3.30
N SER A 211 0.31 -5.86 4.31
CA SER A 211 -0.51 -5.21 5.34
C SER A 211 -1.43 -4.15 4.75
N SER A 212 -0.92 -3.27 3.89
CA SER A 212 -1.73 -2.23 3.26
C SER A 212 -2.78 -2.82 2.33
N LEU A 213 -2.44 -3.83 1.53
CA LEU A 213 -3.40 -4.55 0.68
C LEU A 213 -4.55 -5.10 1.53
N LEU A 214 -4.24 -5.81 2.61
CA LEU A 214 -5.25 -6.40 3.48
C LEU A 214 -6.18 -5.36 4.11
N VAL A 215 -5.63 -4.22 4.56
CA VAL A 215 -6.40 -3.09 5.09
C VAL A 215 -7.27 -2.44 4.00
N LEU A 216 -6.75 -2.31 2.78
CA LEU A 216 -7.49 -1.75 1.65
C LEU A 216 -8.58 -2.70 1.15
N GLY A 217 -8.49 -4.01 1.38
CA GLY A 217 -9.52 -4.97 0.96
C GLY A 217 -10.23 -5.63 2.13
N PRO A 218 -9.97 -6.92 2.39
CA PRO A 218 -10.79 -7.80 3.22
C PRO A 218 -10.84 -7.38 4.69
N LEU A 219 -9.77 -6.77 5.20
CA LEU A 219 -9.70 -6.35 6.60
C LEU A 219 -10.14 -4.89 6.81
N GLY A 220 -10.47 -4.19 5.72
CA GLY A 220 -10.98 -2.83 5.77
C GLY A 220 -12.39 -2.75 6.35
N GLY A 221 -12.81 -1.53 6.71
CA GLY A 221 -14.10 -1.32 7.39
C GLY A 221 -15.34 -1.57 6.52
N GLN A 222 -15.21 -1.50 5.18
CA GLN A 222 -16.36 -1.55 4.25
C GLN A 222 -16.00 -2.22 2.90
N PRO A 223 -15.62 -3.50 2.85
CA PRO A 223 -15.28 -4.18 1.59
C PRO A 223 -16.48 -4.31 0.64
N GLN A 224 -17.68 -4.60 1.15
CA GLN A 224 -18.89 -4.74 0.33
C GLN A 224 -19.28 -3.43 -0.37
N LYS A 225 -19.11 -2.30 0.32
CA LYS A 225 -19.36 -0.97 -0.25
C LYS A 225 -18.46 -0.71 -1.45
N LEU A 226 -17.18 -1.06 -1.35
CA LEU A 226 -16.23 -0.94 -2.46
C LEU A 226 -16.64 -1.82 -3.64
N CYS A 227 -17.02 -3.08 -3.39
CA CYS A 227 -17.51 -3.98 -4.43
C CYS A 227 -18.69 -3.38 -5.20
N HIS A 228 -19.67 -2.86 -4.47
CA HIS A 228 -20.85 -2.24 -5.05
C HIS A 228 -20.52 -0.98 -5.86
N GLU A 229 -19.72 -0.06 -5.31
CA GLU A 229 -19.40 1.23 -5.95
C GLU A 229 -18.44 1.09 -7.14
N ALA A 230 -17.51 0.14 -7.10
CA ALA A 230 -16.52 -0.07 -8.15
C ALA A 230 -16.89 -1.22 -9.12
N GLY A 231 -18.03 -1.88 -8.93
CA GLY A 231 -18.45 -3.01 -9.76
C GLY A 231 -17.52 -4.23 -9.67
N ILE A 232 -16.87 -4.42 -8.52
CA ILE A 232 -15.91 -5.51 -8.28
C ILE A 232 -16.65 -6.72 -7.68
N PRO A 233 -16.42 -7.95 -8.15
CA PRO A 233 -17.01 -9.14 -7.56
C PRO A 233 -16.59 -9.31 -6.09
N GLU A 234 -17.52 -9.70 -5.21
CA GLU A 234 -17.26 -9.82 -3.78
C GLU A 234 -16.19 -10.87 -3.46
N GLU A 235 -16.10 -11.92 -4.28
CA GLU A 235 -15.11 -13.00 -4.15
C GLU A 235 -13.68 -12.47 -4.24
N VAL A 236 -13.46 -11.37 -4.98
CA VAL A 236 -12.16 -10.71 -5.08
C VAL A 236 -11.74 -10.14 -3.73
N MET A 237 -12.68 -9.72 -2.87
CA MET A 237 -12.44 -9.12 -1.56
C MET A 237 -12.46 -10.12 -0.40
N GLN A 238 -12.56 -11.42 -0.67
CA GLN A 238 -12.58 -12.44 0.38
C GLN A 238 -11.17 -12.86 0.78
N LEU A 239 -10.99 -13.06 2.09
CA LEU A 239 -9.81 -13.71 2.68
C LEU A 239 -10.29 -14.79 3.63
N THR A 240 -10.02 -16.04 3.30
CA THR A 240 -10.50 -17.16 4.12
C THR A 240 -9.71 -17.25 5.43
N LYS A 241 -10.27 -18.02 6.38
CA LYS A 241 -9.58 -18.35 7.62
C LYS A 241 -8.25 -19.08 7.35
N ASP A 242 -8.22 -19.98 6.38
CA ASP A 242 -7.04 -20.77 6.05
C ASP A 242 -5.96 -19.90 5.40
N ASP A 243 -6.34 -18.98 4.49
CA ASP A 243 -5.43 -18.00 3.91
C ASP A 243 -4.80 -17.13 5.02
N SER A 244 -5.65 -16.64 5.93
CA SER A 244 -5.21 -15.83 7.07
C SER A 244 -4.21 -16.59 7.96
N ALA A 245 -4.45 -17.88 8.19
CA ALA A 245 -3.56 -18.73 8.99
C ALA A 245 -2.23 -19.03 8.29
N ILE A 246 -2.20 -19.10 6.95
CA ILE A 246 -0.95 -19.22 6.19
C ILE A 246 -0.11 -17.94 6.32
N ILE A 247 -0.71 -16.77 6.09
CA ILE A 247 -0.02 -15.48 6.22
C ILE A 247 0.49 -15.30 7.66
N PHE A 248 -0.32 -15.64 8.66
CA PHE A 248 0.09 -15.56 10.07
C PHE A 248 1.29 -16.46 10.38
N ARG A 249 1.34 -17.69 9.84
CA ARG A 249 2.48 -18.60 10.03
C ARG A 249 3.76 -18.08 9.36
N TRP A 250 3.65 -17.47 8.19
CA TRP A 250 4.78 -16.82 7.53
C TRP A 250 5.35 -15.67 8.37
N LEU A 251 4.48 -14.82 8.95
CA LEU A 251 4.91 -13.75 9.86
C LEU A 251 5.58 -14.30 11.12
N MET A 252 5.08 -15.40 11.69
CA MET A 252 5.73 -16.08 12.82
C MET A 252 7.13 -16.56 12.46
N ALA A 253 7.33 -17.13 11.27
CA ALA A 253 8.65 -17.57 10.81
C ALA A 253 9.65 -16.40 10.74
N ILE A 254 9.21 -15.22 10.26
CA ILE A 254 10.04 -14.00 10.27
C ILE A 254 10.43 -13.62 11.71
N VAL A 255 9.49 -13.63 12.67
CA VAL A 255 9.80 -13.33 14.07
C VAL A 255 10.79 -14.32 14.67
N GLU A 256 10.63 -15.60 14.37
CA GLU A 256 11.53 -16.67 14.82
C GLU A 256 12.94 -16.54 14.23
N GLU A 257 13.06 -16.07 12.98
CA GLU A 257 14.34 -15.79 12.32
C GLU A 257 15.06 -14.58 12.93
N LEU A 258 14.32 -13.49 13.20
CA LEU A 258 14.92 -12.22 13.65
C LEU A 258 15.27 -12.21 15.15
N ARG A 259 14.49 -12.91 15.99
CA ARG A 259 14.64 -12.86 17.45
C ARG A 259 16.04 -13.28 17.95
N PRO A 260 16.65 -14.39 17.50
CA PRO A 260 17.99 -14.78 17.93
C PRO A 260 19.05 -13.75 17.53
N GLN A 261 18.89 -13.14 16.35
CA GLN A 261 19.84 -12.15 15.81
C GLN A 261 19.84 -10.87 16.65
N MET A 262 18.71 -10.51 17.26
CA MET A 262 18.60 -9.33 18.12
C MET A 262 19.10 -9.56 19.55
N VAL A 263 18.98 -10.79 20.08
CA VAL A 263 19.35 -11.09 21.48
C VAL A 263 20.80 -11.54 21.60
N MET A 264 21.31 -12.26 20.60
CA MET A 264 22.64 -12.91 20.65
C MET A 264 23.63 -12.31 19.64
N GLY A 265 23.17 -11.49 18.70
CA GLY A 265 24.03 -10.86 17.71
C GLY A 265 24.69 -9.60 18.27
N ASN A 266 26.03 -9.57 18.31
CA ASN A 266 26.82 -8.36 18.58
C ASN A 266 26.74 -7.32 17.44
N ASP A 267 25.88 -7.55 16.46
CA ASP A 267 25.67 -6.71 15.30
C ASP A 267 24.55 -5.69 15.58
N LEU A 268 24.93 -4.66 16.34
CA LEU A 268 24.10 -3.50 16.65
C LEU A 268 23.83 -2.63 15.41
N GLY A 269 24.58 -2.82 14.30
CA GLY A 269 24.49 -1.99 13.10
C GLY A 269 23.14 -2.10 12.38
N HIS A 270 22.48 -3.26 12.46
CA HIS A 270 21.18 -3.52 11.84
C HIS A 270 20.02 -3.61 12.85
N LEU A 271 20.24 -3.23 14.11
CA LEU A 271 19.21 -3.36 15.15
C LEU A 271 17.96 -2.53 14.86
N GLU A 272 18.13 -1.30 14.36
CA GLU A 272 17.02 -0.39 14.03
C GLU A 272 16.14 -0.97 12.91
N GLU A 273 16.77 -1.48 11.85
CA GLU A 273 16.08 -2.11 10.71
C GLU A 273 15.26 -3.32 11.14
N ARG A 274 15.84 -4.18 12.00
CA ARG A 274 15.17 -5.36 12.56
C ARG A 274 13.97 -4.98 13.43
N LEU A 275 14.11 -3.94 14.27
CA LEU A 275 13.02 -3.45 15.12
C LEU A 275 11.81 -2.98 14.30
N VAL A 276 12.07 -2.27 13.21
CA VAL A 276 11.03 -1.67 12.36
C VAL A 276 10.32 -2.72 11.53
N LEU A 277 11.06 -3.70 11.02
CA LEU A 277 10.47 -4.88 10.41
C LEU A 277 9.59 -5.64 11.41
N LEU A 278 10.08 -5.88 12.65
CA LEU A 278 9.28 -6.53 13.68
C LEU A 278 8.02 -5.75 14.06
N GLU A 279 8.08 -4.42 14.10
CA GLU A 279 6.91 -3.58 14.33
C GLU A 279 5.86 -3.81 13.23
N ALA A 280 6.27 -3.76 11.96
CA ALA A 280 5.38 -4.00 10.82
C ALA A 280 4.78 -5.42 10.84
N VAL A 281 5.60 -6.42 11.19
CA VAL A 281 5.17 -7.82 11.33
C VAL A 281 4.15 -7.96 12.46
N CYS A 282 4.41 -7.38 13.63
CA CYS A 282 3.51 -7.42 14.77
C CYS A 282 2.18 -6.72 14.47
N GLU A 283 2.22 -5.55 13.82
CA GLU A 283 1.03 -4.81 13.40
C GLU A 283 0.13 -5.68 12.51
N LEU A 284 0.71 -6.33 11.51
CA LEU A 284 -0.04 -7.21 10.61
C LEU A 284 -0.56 -8.46 11.32
N MET A 285 0.24 -9.08 12.18
CA MET A 285 -0.21 -10.21 12.99
C MET A 285 -1.41 -9.86 13.86
N GLN A 286 -1.43 -8.65 14.45
CA GLN A 286 -2.58 -8.17 15.24
C GLN A 286 -3.84 -8.00 14.37
N LEU A 287 -3.71 -7.45 13.16
CA LEU A 287 -4.82 -7.31 12.21
C LEU A 287 -5.40 -8.68 11.83
N LEU A 288 -4.55 -9.64 11.46
CA LEU A 288 -4.95 -11.00 11.09
C LEU A 288 -5.58 -11.73 12.27
N HIS A 289 -5.02 -11.60 13.48
CA HIS A 289 -5.58 -12.20 14.68
C HIS A 289 -6.99 -11.68 14.97
N GLY A 290 -7.20 -10.35 14.85
CA GLY A 290 -8.52 -9.74 14.97
C GLY A 290 -9.53 -10.29 13.95
N HIS A 291 -9.09 -10.48 12.70
CA HIS A 291 -9.91 -11.08 11.64
C HIS A 291 -10.30 -12.54 11.94
N MET A 292 -9.33 -13.36 12.36
CA MET A 292 -9.60 -14.76 12.71
C MET A 292 -10.58 -14.88 13.89
N ILE A 293 -10.50 -13.99 14.88
CA ILE A 293 -11.46 -13.95 16.00
C ILE A 293 -12.89 -13.74 15.50
N LYS A 294 -13.10 -12.84 14.52
CA LYS A 294 -14.43 -12.59 13.94
C LYS A 294 -15.03 -13.87 13.36
N PHE A 295 -14.24 -14.65 12.58
CA PHE A 295 -14.69 -15.95 12.08
C PHE A 295 -15.10 -16.92 13.19
N TYR A 296 -14.35 -16.98 14.29
CA TYR A 296 -14.71 -17.84 15.43
C TYR A 296 -15.97 -17.37 16.15
N GLN A 297 -16.22 -16.07 16.23
CA GLN A 297 -17.44 -15.51 16.82
C GLN A 297 -18.66 -15.78 15.93
N GLU A 298 -18.54 -15.57 14.62
CA GLU A 298 -19.59 -15.87 13.64
C GLU A 298 -19.94 -17.36 13.62
N ALA A 299 -18.94 -18.25 13.67
CA ALA A 299 -19.13 -19.70 13.76
C ALA A 299 -19.89 -20.14 15.02
N LYS A 300 -19.74 -19.42 16.14
CA LYS A 300 -20.47 -19.68 17.40
C LYS A 300 -21.91 -19.15 17.39
N ASN A 301 -22.17 -18.14 16.58
CA ASN A 301 -23.49 -17.49 16.47
C ASN A 301 -24.40 -18.14 15.42
N LEU A 302 -23.88 -19.07 14.60
CA LEU A 302 -24.69 -19.91 13.72
C LEU A 302 -25.57 -20.83 14.58
N PRO A 303 -26.92 -20.79 14.42
CA PRO A 303 -27.79 -21.70 15.14
C PRO A 303 -27.41 -23.13 14.77
N ALA A 304 -27.31 -24.00 15.78
CA ALA A 304 -27.11 -25.42 15.57
C ALA A 304 -28.13 -25.89 14.53
N ALA A 305 -27.65 -26.52 13.45
CA ALA A 305 -28.51 -27.07 12.42
C ALA A 305 -29.67 -27.84 13.07
N PRO A 306 -30.92 -27.70 12.58
CA PRO A 306 -32.03 -28.42 13.16
C PRO A 306 -31.66 -29.90 13.17
N LYS A 307 -31.62 -30.49 14.36
CA LYS A 307 -31.53 -31.93 14.49
C LYS A 307 -32.78 -32.47 13.81
N ASP A 308 -32.64 -33.03 12.62
CA ASP A 308 -33.73 -33.74 11.96
C ASP A 308 -34.21 -34.84 12.89
N GLY A 309 -35.28 -34.53 13.62
CA GLY A 309 -36.14 -35.46 14.30
C GLY A 309 -36.93 -36.22 13.24
N GLY A 310 -36.31 -37.23 12.65
CA GLY A 310 -36.90 -38.09 11.64
C GLY A 310 -36.55 -39.54 11.91
N SER A 311 -37.24 -40.14 12.86
CA SER A 311 -37.32 -41.59 13.02
C SER A 311 -37.67 -42.25 11.69
N ASN A 312 -36.71 -42.90 11.04
CA ASN A 312 -37.00 -43.85 9.97
C ASN A 312 -36.44 -45.22 10.36
N LYS A 313 -37.23 -45.93 11.17
CA LYS A 313 -37.28 -47.39 11.12
C LYS A 313 -37.72 -47.77 9.72
N ASN A 314 -36.84 -48.37 8.92
CA ASN A 314 -37.18 -49.49 8.05
C ASN A 314 -35.89 -50.17 7.55
N VAL A 315 -35.58 -51.32 8.14
CA VAL A 315 -35.72 -52.66 7.52
C VAL A 315 -34.42 -53.08 6.82
N GLU A 316 -33.68 -53.88 7.59
CA GLU A 316 -32.85 -54.97 7.09
C GLU A 316 -33.53 -55.71 5.92
N LYS A 317 -32.84 -55.80 4.80
CA LYS A 317 -32.74 -57.00 3.96
C LYS A 317 -31.85 -56.65 2.79
N TRP A 318 -30.62 -57.14 2.81
CA TRP A 318 -29.88 -57.77 1.69
C TRP A 318 -28.50 -58.20 2.24
N ARG A 319 -28.51 -59.23 3.10
CA ARG A 319 -27.61 -60.39 3.11
C ARG A 319 -28.02 -61.33 4.23
#